data_AF-A0A2E8Z2Q4-F1
#
_entry.id   AF-A0A2E8Z2Q4-F1
#
_cell.length_a   1.000
_cell.length_b   1.000
_cell.length_c   1.000
_cell.angle_alpha   90.00
_cell.angle_beta   90.00
_cell.angle_gamma   90.00
#
_symmetry.space_group_name_H-M   'P 1'
#
loop_
_entity.id
_entity.type
_entity.pdbx_description
1 polymer ?
#
loop_
_entity_poly.entity_id
_entity_poly.type
_entity_poly.pdbx_seq_one_letter_code
_entity_poly.pdbx_strand_id
1 'polypeptide(L)'
;MTTRRGTTRRPGTTRDRHGRGARGPAVWPPRPDQPPRRTDRDRFDDVLLAVVGELEERWRRHLGLLEYGVEDVPVVPDGWDLDEVPLASLVHGDGGRPSRLVVFRRPIEHRAEDRTDLVAIVRTVVVEQVAELLGLAPEVVDPRLAEED
;
A
#
# COMPACT_ATOMS: atom_id res chain seq x y z
N MET A 1 -28.45 39.33 39.88
CA MET A 1 -28.25 40.56 39.07
C MET A 1 -26.98 40.31 38.22
N THR A 2 -27.05 39.57 37.10
CA THR A 2 -27.44 39.99 35.73
C THR A 2 -26.44 41.03 35.20
N THR A 3 -25.52 40.80 34.25
CA THR A 3 -25.55 40.21 32.87
C THR A 3 -24.07 39.94 32.44
N ARG A 4 -23.63 39.32 31.32
CA ARG A 4 -24.12 39.30 29.93
C ARG A 4 -23.38 38.23 29.08
N ARG A 5 -24.11 37.70 28.09
CA ARG A 5 -23.75 36.84 26.92
C ARG A 5 -22.53 37.40 26.15
N GLY A 6 -21.68 36.67 25.44
CA GLY A 6 -21.83 35.46 24.63
C GLY A 6 -21.63 35.81 23.15
N THR A 7 -20.66 35.23 22.44
CA THR A 7 -20.64 35.22 20.95
C THR A 7 -19.89 33.99 20.40
N THR A 8 -20.63 32.93 20.10
CA THR A 8 -20.19 31.87 19.17
C THR A 8 -20.20 32.43 17.74
N ARG A 9 -19.05 32.44 17.08
CA ARG A 9 -18.87 32.86 15.69
C ARG A 9 -19.48 31.81 14.76
N ARG A 10 -20.67 32.06 14.21
CA ARG A 10 -21.22 31.28 13.09
C ARG A 10 -20.37 31.55 11.84
N PRO A 11 -20.02 30.54 11.02
CA PRO A 11 -19.38 30.78 9.74
C PRO A 11 -20.38 31.52 8.84
N GLY A 12 -19.96 32.67 8.33
CA GLY A 12 -20.75 33.47 7.40
C GLY A 12 -20.94 32.70 6.10
N THR A 13 -22.19 32.46 5.73
CA THR A 13 -22.56 32.22 4.33
C THR A 13 -22.15 33.46 3.54
N THR A 14 -21.11 33.34 2.72
CA THR A 14 -20.74 34.34 1.73
C THR A 14 -21.89 34.42 0.72
N ARG A 15 -22.85 35.31 0.97
CA ARG A 15 -23.84 35.69 -0.02
C ARG A 15 -23.10 36.44 -1.13
N ASP A 16 -22.98 35.81 -2.28
CA ASP A 16 -22.55 36.46 -3.51
C ASP A 16 -23.60 37.50 -3.91
N ARG A 17 -23.33 38.75 -3.55
CA ARG A 17 -24.18 39.91 -3.88
C ARG A 17 -23.79 40.55 -5.21
N HIS A 18 -22.78 40.03 -5.91
CA HIS A 18 -22.23 40.65 -7.11
C HIS A 18 -22.39 39.80 -8.38
N GLY A 19 -23.21 38.75 -8.34
CA GLY A 19 -23.55 37.98 -9.54
C GLY A 19 -22.33 37.32 -10.19
N ARG A 20 -21.36 36.89 -9.36
CA ARG A 20 -20.17 36.16 -9.81
C ARG A 20 -20.19 34.74 -9.23
N GLY A 21 -21.32 34.05 -9.41
CA GLY A 21 -21.45 32.64 -9.01
C GLY A 21 -20.36 31.80 -9.70
N ALA A 22 -19.99 30.68 -9.08
CA ALA A 22 -18.93 29.79 -9.55
C ALA A 22 -19.05 29.55 -11.06
N ARG A 23 -18.19 30.21 -11.85
CA ARG A 23 -18.21 30.09 -13.30
C ARG A 23 -17.33 28.92 -13.70
N GLY A 24 -17.98 27.78 -13.87
CA GLY A 24 -17.37 26.59 -14.47
C GLY A 24 -17.02 25.50 -13.46
N PRO A 25 -16.77 24.27 -13.96
CA PRO A 25 -16.38 23.15 -13.11
C PRO A 25 -15.16 23.51 -12.28
N ALA A 26 -15.21 23.29 -10.97
CA ALA A 26 -14.04 23.46 -10.08
C ALA A 26 -12.89 22.50 -10.45
N VAL A 27 -13.18 21.49 -11.25
CA VAL A 27 -12.25 20.54 -11.82
C VAL A 27 -12.52 20.47 -13.32
N TRP A 28 -11.54 20.88 -14.14
CA TRP A 28 -11.60 20.66 -15.58
C TRP A 28 -11.63 19.15 -15.85
N PRO A 29 -12.53 18.62 -16.70
CA PRO A 29 -12.52 17.21 -17.03
C PRO A 29 -11.12 16.84 -17.56
N PRO A 30 -10.51 15.73 -17.10
CA PRO A 30 -9.20 15.30 -17.61
C PRO A 30 -9.25 15.30 -19.13
N ARG A 31 -8.21 15.83 -19.78
CA ARG A 31 -8.23 15.91 -21.24
C ARG A 31 -8.35 14.49 -21.81
N PRO A 32 -9.23 14.25 -22.78
CA PRO A 32 -9.52 12.90 -23.27
C PRO A 32 -8.31 12.21 -23.94
N ASP A 33 -7.26 12.97 -24.29
CA ASP A 33 -6.02 12.52 -24.92
C ASP A 33 -4.89 12.23 -23.92
N GLN A 34 -5.09 12.47 -22.62
CA GLN A 34 -4.05 12.23 -21.61
C GLN A 34 -4.48 11.11 -20.66
N PRO A 35 -3.72 10.00 -20.56
CA PRO A 35 -4.01 8.97 -19.57
C PRO A 35 -3.97 9.60 -18.17
N PRO A 36 -4.82 9.13 -17.23
CA PRO A 36 -4.81 9.62 -15.86
C PRO A 36 -3.40 9.51 -15.27
N ARG A 37 -3.04 10.47 -14.41
CA ARG A 37 -1.78 10.39 -13.67
C ARG A 37 -1.81 9.10 -12.84
N ARG A 38 -0.75 8.29 -12.91
CA ARG A 38 -0.63 7.09 -12.05
C ARG A 38 -0.74 7.50 -10.59
N THR A 39 -1.56 6.78 -9.86
CA THR A 39 -1.67 6.93 -8.41
C THR A 39 -0.47 6.26 -7.73
N ASP A 40 -0.23 6.60 -6.46
CA ASP A 40 0.81 5.92 -5.69
C ASP A 40 0.51 4.42 -5.51
N ARG A 41 -0.79 4.06 -5.47
CA ARG A 41 -1.23 2.67 -5.49
C ARG A 41 -0.82 1.94 -6.77
N ASP A 42 -1.08 2.52 -7.94
CA ASP A 42 -0.68 1.91 -9.22
C ASP A 42 0.84 1.67 -9.27
N ARG A 43 1.61 2.65 -8.76
CA ARG A 43 3.07 2.55 -8.70
C ARG A 43 3.55 1.44 -7.78
N PHE A 44 2.91 1.25 -6.63
CA PHE A 44 3.22 0.17 -5.71
C PHE A 44 2.91 -1.18 -6.34
N ASP A 45 1.73 -1.31 -6.95
CA ASP A 45 1.28 -2.52 -7.62
C ASP A 45 2.25 -2.92 -8.75
N ASP A 46 2.79 -1.96 -9.52
CA ASP A 46 3.82 -2.24 -10.53
C ASP A 46 5.10 -2.85 -9.93
N VAL A 47 5.54 -2.36 -8.76
CA VAL A 47 6.74 -2.90 -8.07
C VAL A 47 6.47 -4.33 -7.63
N LEU A 48 5.35 -4.54 -6.95
CA LEU A 48 4.97 -5.85 -6.45
C LEU A 48 4.87 -6.85 -7.60
N LEU A 49 4.18 -6.49 -8.68
CA LEU A 49 4.05 -7.33 -9.88
C LEU A 49 5.39 -7.68 -10.52
N ALA A 50 6.32 -6.73 -10.60
CA ALA A 50 7.66 -7.00 -11.12
C ALA A 50 8.41 -8.01 -10.24
N VAL A 51 8.40 -7.82 -8.92
CA VAL A 51 9.06 -8.71 -7.95
C VAL A 51 8.46 -10.12 -7.97
N VAL A 52 7.13 -10.25 -7.86
CA VAL A 52 6.47 -11.57 -7.85
C VAL A 52 6.64 -12.27 -9.20
N GLY A 53 6.64 -11.54 -10.32
CA GLY A 53 6.88 -12.11 -11.64
C GLY A 53 8.24 -12.80 -11.76
N GLU A 54 9.30 -12.15 -11.26
CA GLU A 54 10.65 -12.76 -11.21
C GLU A 54 10.68 -14.01 -10.33
N LEU A 55 10.04 -13.96 -9.16
CA LEU A 55 10.00 -15.09 -8.22
C LEU A 55 9.18 -16.26 -8.75
N GLU A 56 8.04 -16.01 -9.36
CA GLU A 56 7.22 -17.04 -9.99
C GLU A 56 8.00 -17.73 -11.11
N GLU A 57 8.69 -16.99 -11.98
CA GLU A 57 9.48 -17.61 -13.05
C GLU A 57 10.47 -18.66 -12.53
N ARG A 58 11.08 -18.39 -11.36
CA ARG A 58 12.04 -19.28 -10.70
C ARG A 58 11.39 -20.39 -9.88
N TRP A 59 10.33 -20.10 -9.13
CA TRP A 59 9.79 -20.96 -8.06
C TRP A 59 8.40 -21.54 -8.34
N ARG A 60 7.78 -21.27 -9.50
CA ARG A 60 6.41 -21.71 -9.85
C ARG A 60 6.09 -23.18 -9.53
N ARG A 61 7.05 -24.09 -9.71
CA ARG A 61 6.85 -25.54 -9.46
C ARG A 61 6.71 -25.88 -7.97
N HIS A 62 7.20 -25.03 -7.08
CA HIS A 62 7.24 -25.26 -5.64
C HIS A 62 6.15 -24.48 -4.89
N LEU A 63 5.71 -23.33 -5.41
CA LEU A 63 4.75 -22.44 -4.73
C LEU A 63 3.31 -22.95 -4.71
N GLY A 64 2.96 -23.92 -5.56
CA GLY A 64 1.57 -24.38 -5.68
C GLY A 64 0.62 -23.25 -6.11
N LEU A 65 -0.57 -23.18 -5.51
CA LEU A 65 -1.51 -22.07 -5.70
C LEU A 65 -1.27 -21.03 -4.60
N LEU A 66 -0.59 -19.93 -4.95
CA LEU A 66 -0.36 -18.78 -4.09
C LEU A 66 -1.08 -17.56 -4.67
N GLU A 67 -1.94 -16.93 -3.87
CA GLU A 67 -2.61 -15.67 -4.20
C GLU A 67 -1.87 -14.49 -3.59
N TYR A 68 -1.64 -13.45 -4.38
CA TYR A 68 -1.07 -12.19 -3.91
C TYR A 68 -2.16 -11.13 -3.77
N GLY A 69 -2.15 -10.41 -2.65
CA GLY A 69 -3.06 -9.31 -2.37
C GLY A 69 -2.34 -8.08 -1.87
N VAL A 70 -2.93 -6.91 -2.09
CA VAL A 70 -2.45 -5.64 -1.53
C VAL A 70 -3.56 -5.01 -0.71
N GLU A 71 -3.23 -4.67 0.53
CA GLU A 71 -4.09 -3.91 1.43
C GLU A 71 -3.39 -2.63 1.86
N ASP A 72 -4.14 -1.58 2.17
CA ASP A 72 -3.55 -0.29 2.53
C ASP A 72 -2.84 -0.36 3.88
N VAL A 73 -3.51 -0.91 4.90
CA VAL A 73 -3.01 -1.02 6.27
C VAL A 73 -3.55 -2.29 6.92
N PRO A 74 -2.79 -2.95 7.80
CA PRO A 74 -3.29 -4.07 8.58
C PRO A 74 -4.35 -3.63 9.59
N VAL A 75 -5.23 -4.55 9.97
CA VAL A 75 -6.11 -4.36 11.14
C VAL A 75 -5.30 -4.69 12.39
N VAL A 76 -4.93 -3.65 13.13
CA VAL A 76 -4.07 -3.70 14.31
C VAL A 76 -4.96 -3.51 15.55
N PRO A 77 -5.01 -4.44 16.53
CA PRO A 77 -5.75 -4.22 17.76
C PRO A 77 -5.25 -3.01 18.56
N ASP A 78 -6.13 -2.44 19.38
CA ASP A 78 -5.78 -1.32 20.25
C ASP A 78 -4.65 -1.72 21.21
N GLY A 79 -3.55 -0.97 21.22
CA GLY A 79 -2.39 -1.18 22.11
C GLY A 79 -1.17 -1.86 21.48
N TRP A 80 -1.20 -2.17 20.18
CA TRP A 80 0.01 -2.60 19.46
C TRP A 80 1.01 -1.45 19.32
N ASP A 81 2.31 -1.77 19.39
CA ASP A 81 3.37 -0.79 19.15
C ASP A 81 3.37 -0.37 17.67
N LEU A 82 3.40 0.94 17.42
CA LEU A 82 3.45 1.48 16.05
C LEU A 82 4.77 1.15 15.36
N ASP A 83 5.81 0.80 16.13
CA ASP A 83 7.10 0.38 15.60
C ASP A 83 7.07 -1.07 15.05
N GLU A 84 6.03 -1.85 15.37
CA GLU A 84 5.92 -3.28 15.03
C GLU A 84 4.79 -3.57 14.01
N VAL A 85 4.43 -2.58 13.18
CA VAL A 85 3.38 -2.76 12.16
C VAL A 85 3.84 -3.74 11.08
N PRO A 86 3.11 -4.86 10.84
CA PRO A 86 3.50 -5.86 9.86
C PRO A 86 3.49 -5.28 8.44
N LEU A 87 4.46 -5.70 7.63
CA LEU A 87 4.58 -5.33 6.22
C LEU A 87 3.83 -6.30 5.30
N ALA A 88 3.65 -7.54 5.74
CA ALA A 88 2.87 -8.54 5.04
C ALA A 88 2.21 -9.53 6.02
N SER A 89 1.27 -10.31 5.49
CA SER A 89 0.64 -11.44 6.16
C SER A 89 0.56 -12.62 5.20
N LEU A 90 1.18 -13.73 5.58
CA LEU A 90 1.07 -15.00 4.89
C LEU A 90 0.05 -15.90 5.61
N VAL A 91 -0.98 -16.31 4.88
CA VAL A 91 -1.95 -17.31 5.33
C VAL A 91 -1.73 -18.59 4.53
N HIS A 92 -1.38 -19.66 5.23
CA HIS A 92 -1.20 -20.97 4.62
C HIS A 92 -2.53 -21.54 4.16
N GLY A 93 -2.58 -22.02 2.93
CA GLY A 93 -3.73 -22.74 2.38
C GLY A 93 -3.90 -24.11 3.02
N ASP A 94 -5.14 -24.61 3.06
CA ASP A 94 -5.45 -25.98 3.46
C ASP A 94 -6.56 -26.57 2.58
N GLY A 95 -6.54 -27.89 2.39
CA GLY A 95 -7.69 -28.62 1.84
C GLY A 95 -8.21 -28.13 0.47
N GLY A 96 -7.33 -27.62 -0.39
CA GLY A 96 -7.69 -27.08 -1.70
C GLY A 96 -7.89 -25.56 -1.75
N ARG A 97 -7.73 -24.85 -0.63
CA ARG A 97 -7.60 -23.39 -0.61
C ARG A 97 -6.17 -22.99 -0.93
N PRO A 98 -5.95 -21.96 -1.78
CA PRO A 98 -4.62 -21.43 -2.03
C PRO A 98 -4.05 -20.77 -0.78
N SER A 99 -2.71 -20.78 -0.66
CA SER A 99 -2.04 -19.88 0.29
C SER A 99 -2.23 -18.45 -0.19
N ARG A 100 -2.23 -17.49 0.74
CA ARG A 100 -2.43 -16.07 0.41
C ARG A 100 -1.38 -15.21 1.08
N LEU A 101 -0.67 -14.43 0.28
CA LEU A 101 0.28 -13.42 0.73
C LEU A 101 -0.35 -12.04 0.52
N VAL A 102 -0.63 -11.33 1.61
CA VAL A 102 -1.10 -9.94 1.58
C VAL A 102 0.03 -9.02 1.95
N VAL A 103 0.32 -8.02 1.12
CA VAL A 103 1.32 -6.99 1.37
C VAL A 103 0.63 -5.69 1.77
N PHE A 104 1.10 -5.05 2.84
CA PHE A 104 0.53 -3.81 3.38
C PHE A 104 1.25 -2.59 2.82
N ARG A 105 0.56 -1.86 1.95
CA ARG A 105 1.13 -0.78 1.15
C ARG A 105 1.59 0.42 1.97
N ARG A 106 0.76 0.98 2.83
CA ARG A 106 1.12 2.22 3.56
C ARG A 106 2.28 2.02 4.53
N PRO A 107 2.37 0.92 5.30
CA PRO A 107 3.55 0.66 6.13
C PRO A 107 4.85 0.59 5.34
N ILE A 108 4.82 0.06 4.10
CA ILE A 108 5.99 -0.02 3.22
C ILE A 108 6.30 1.34 2.60
N GLU A 109 5.31 2.02 2.02
CA GLU A 109 5.47 3.37 1.46
C GLU A 109 5.98 4.36 2.50
N HIS A 110 5.62 4.20 3.78
CA HIS A 110 6.09 5.04 4.87
C HIS A 110 7.58 4.83 5.20
N ARG A 111 8.11 3.63 4.98
CA ARG A 111 9.51 3.27 5.24
C ARG A 111 10.44 3.56 4.06
N ALA A 112 9.90 3.60 2.84
CA ALA A 112 10.65 3.92 1.64
C ALA A 112 10.88 5.44 1.52
N GLU A 113 12.12 5.88 1.37
CA GLU A 113 12.41 7.30 1.07
C GLU A 113 12.26 7.59 -0.42
N ASP A 114 12.61 6.61 -1.26
CA ASP A 114 12.46 6.70 -2.70
C ASP A 114 11.96 5.41 -3.39
N ARG A 115 11.97 5.42 -4.73
CA ARG A 115 11.50 4.28 -5.54
C ARG A 115 12.42 3.06 -5.42
N THR A 116 13.72 3.27 -5.24
CA THR A 116 14.71 2.21 -5.07
C THR A 116 14.46 1.51 -3.74
N ASP A 117 14.26 2.27 -2.67
CA ASP A 117 13.93 1.72 -1.35
C ASP A 117 12.61 0.94 -1.40
N LEU A 118 11.61 1.48 -2.10
CA LEU A 118 10.34 0.78 -2.28
C LEU A 118 10.53 -0.58 -2.95
N VAL A 119 11.35 -0.66 -3.99
CA VAL A 119 11.66 -1.92 -4.69
C VAL A 119 12.40 -2.88 -3.77
N ALA A 120 13.39 -2.39 -3.02
CA ALA A 120 14.16 -3.19 -2.07
C ALA A 120 13.25 -3.77 -0.97
N ILE A 121 12.49 -2.93 -0.26
CA ILE A 121 11.60 -3.36 0.83
C ILE A 121 10.55 -4.35 0.32
N VAL A 122 9.91 -4.08 -0.83
CA VAL A 122 8.92 -5.02 -1.39
C VAL A 122 9.57 -6.34 -1.76
N ARG A 123 10.77 -6.33 -2.36
CA ARG A 123 11.51 -7.56 -2.66
C ARG A 123 11.82 -8.34 -1.40
N THR A 124 12.43 -7.72 -0.39
CA THR A 124 12.77 -8.37 0.88
C THR A 124 11.53 -9.00 1.50
N VAL A 125 10.45 -8.23 1.67
CA VAL A 125 9.20 -8.73 2.25
C VAL A 125 8.65 -9.92 1.47
N VAL A 126 8.55 -9.84 0.14
CA VAL A 126 8.00 -10.96 -0.65
C VAL A 126 8.92 -12.18 -0.59
N VAL A 127 10.24 -12.00 -0.68
CA VAL A 127 11.22 -13.09 -0.63
C VAL A 127 11.16 -13.80 0.71
N GLU A 128 11.11 -13.07 1.83
CA GLU A 128 11.00 -13.62 3.17
C GLU A 128 9.73 -14.47 3.33
N GLN A 129 8.57 -13.94 2.89
CA GLN A 129 7.31 -14.66 3.00
C GLN A 129 7.26 -15.89 2.08
N VAL A 130 7.85 -15.81 0.89
CA VAL A 130 7.99 -16.97 0.00
C VAL A 130 8.95 -18.00 0.60
N ALA A 131 10.05 -17.57 1.21
CA ALA A 131 11.00 -18.46 1.86
C ALA A 131 10.37 -19.18 3.05
N GLU A 132 9.57 -18.47 3.86
CA GLU A 132 8.77 -19.05 4.94
C GLU A 132 7.83 -20.14 4.40
N LEU A 133 7.07 -19.83 3.34
CA LEU A 133 6.14 -20.78 2.71
C LEU A 133 6.85 -22.04 2.19
N LEU A 134 8.07 -21.88 1.65
CA LEU A 134 8.87 -22.97 1.11
C LEU A 134 9.71 -23.71 2.18
N GLY A 135 9.81 -23.17 3.40
CA GLY A 135 10.70 -23.68 4.44
C GLY A 135 12.18 -23.55 4.10
N LEU A 136 12.56 -22.48 3.39
CA LEU A 136 13.92 -22.20 2.93
C LEU A 136 14.47 -20.93 3.59
N ALA A 137 15.77 -20.70 3.47
CA ALA A 137 16.38 -19.41 3.81
C ALA A 137 16.09 -18.38 2.69
N PRO A 138 15.89 -17.09 3.01
CA PRO A 138 15.59 -16.04 2.03
C PRO A 138 16.61 -15.95 0.89
N GLU A 139 17.89 -16.14 1.19
CA GLU A 139 19.01 -16.05 0.24
C GLU A 139 19.00 -17.20 -0.77
N VAL A 140 18.35 -18.32 -0.43
CA VAL A 140 18.12 -19.42 -1.37
C VAL A 140 17.07 -19.03 -2.40
N VAL A 141 16.03 -18.30 -1.96
CA VAL A 141 14.92 -17.85 -2.80
C VAL A 141 15.37 -16.74 -3.75
N ASP A 142 16.01 -15.69 -3.22
CA ASP A 142 16.68 -14.64 -4.00
C ASP A 142 18.10 -14.38 -3.44
N PRO A 143 19.16 -14.77 -4.16
CA PRO A 143 20.56 -14.56 -3.74
C PRO A 143 20.95 -13.11 -3.51
N ARG A 144 20.20 -12.13 -4.04
CA ARG A 144 20.49 -10.69 -3.85
C ARG A 144 20.42 -10.28 -2.38
N LEU A 145 19.60 -10.95 -1.57
CA LEU A 145 19.51 -10.67 -0.14
C LEU A 145 20.80 -11.01 0.62
N ALA A 146 21.62 -11.95 0.12
CA ALA A 146 22.92 -12.25 0.74
C ALA A 146 23.96 -11.13 0.52
N GLU A 147 23.69 -10.19 -0.40
CA GLU A 147 24.57 -9.07 -0.72
C GLU A 147 24.23 -7.81 0.10
N GLU A 148 23.10 -7.81 0.82
CA GLU A 148 22.55 -6.65 1.55
C GLU A 148 22.92 -6.64 3.05
N ASP A 149 23.56 -7.69 3.56
CA ASP A 149 24.06 -7.85 4.95
C ASP A 149 25.50 -7.34 5.21
#